data_AF-A0A667WZ21-F1
#
_entry.id   AF-A0A667WZ21-F1
#
_cell.length_a   1.000
_cell.length_b   1.000
_cell.length_c   1.000
_cell.angle_alpha   90.00
_cell.angle_beta   90.00
_cell.angle_gamma   90.00
#
_symmetry.space_group_name_H-M   'P 1'
#
loop_
_entity.id
_entity.type
_entity.pdbx_description
1 polymer ?
#
loop_
_entity_poly.entity_id
_entity_poly.type
_entity_poly.pdbx_seq_one_letter_code
_entity_poly.pdbx_strand_id
1 'polypeptide(L)'
;MEEVDKILIHALRQVGTEVSDDVQSVKQFTSELIVEAVVRCVRVIDPGLGGGLPASLPPGMSARFRVGMSLAQACQDLGYKGEIGYQTFLYSNEPEIRSLLMFLVEKLPRESAEASDQPAGTAQRAFSNCFFVGTAIGIERKLTRLQKRIEEQLRSAALLCPESAIGANRSNSDLSELLQSFRGTAPTDHLLTKGTHFTHTQKFTFTQALVEGSAKRVVNLASQWEKHRAPLIDEHRRLKELCSNQDRESSRKLSEIKDLHVKIREAAEEAKKKEGLYKQLITELENLPQDVSRSAYTLRILEIVGNIKKQKEDITKILSDTKELQKEINSLTGKLDRTFAVTDELVFKDAKKDESVRKSYKYLAALHENCSQLIQTIEDTGTILREIRDLEEQIETENGNKTVANLERILEDYKAIRQENSALAAKVREG
;
A
#
# COMPACT_ATOMS: atom_id res chain seq x y z
N MET A 1 3.02 -5.32 -7.07
CA MET A 1 3.14 -5.85 -5.69
C MET A 1 4.60 -5.85 -5.24
N GLU A 2 5.53 -6.40 -6.03
CA GLU A 2 6.97 -6.43 -5.67
C GLU A 2 7.60 -5.04 -5.48
N GLU A 3 7.21 -4.02 -6.24
CA GLU A 3 7.75 -2.65 -6.06
C GLU A 3 7.32 -2.02 -4.72
N VAL A 4 6.09 -2.29 -4.25
CA VAL A 4 5.59 -1.80 -2.95
C VAL A 4 6.34 -2.48 -1.81
N ASP A 5 6.55 -3.78 -1.93
CA ASP A 5 7.31 -4.55 -0.94
C ASP A 5 8.76 -4.05 -0.84
N LYS A 6 9.41 -3.71 -1.97
CA LYS A 6 10.76 -3.11 -1.97
C LYS A 6 10.80 -1.75 -1.27
N ILE A 7 9.79 -0.89 -1.49
CA ILE A 7 9.68 0.41 -0.82
C ILE A 7 9.48 0.23 0.69
N LEU A 8 8.60 -0.70 1.10
CA LEU A 8 8.37 -1.02 2.51
C LEU A 8 9.64 -1.54 3.19
N ILE A 9 10.36 -2.48 2.56
CA ILE A 9 11.60 -3.04 3.09
C ILE A 9 12.66 -1.94 3.26
N HIS A 10 12.81 -1.06 2.26
CA HIS A 10 13.73 0.07 2.35
C HIS A 10 13.35 1.03 3.50
N ALA A 11 12.08 1.37 3.64
CA ALA A 11 11.60 2.23 4.73
C ALA A 11 11.80 1.59 6.11
N LEU A 12 11.56 0.29 6.25
CA LEU A 12 11.79 -0.45 7.50
C LEU A 12 13.26 -0.50 7.89
N ARG A 13 14.17 -0.62 6.91
CA ARG A 13 15.62 -0.52 7.14
C ARG A 13 16.03 0.88 7.59
N GLN A 14 15.44 1.92 7.02
CA GLN A 14 15.70 3.31 7.43
C GLN A 14 15.24 3.58 8.87
N VAL A 15 14.17 2.91 9.32
CA VAL A 15 13.69 2.93 10.72
C VAL A 15 14.57 2.07 11.65
N GLY A 16 15.58 1.37 11.11
CA GLY A 16 16.53 0.55 11.85
C GLY A 16 16.09 -0.89 12.06
N THR A 17 15.15 -1.41 11.25
CA THR A 17 14.74 -2.82 11.30
C THR A 17 15.77 -3.73 10.62
N GLU A 18 16.24 -4.75 11.36
CA GLU A 18 17.18 -5.76 10.85
C GLU A 18 16.50 -6.73 9.88
N VAL A 19 16.20 -6.24 8.68
CA VAL A 19 15.68 -7.06 7.58
C VAL A 19 16.85 -7.53 6.73
N SER A 20 17.08 -8.84 6.66
CA SER A 20 18.15 -9.47 5.84
C SER A 20 18.14 -8.99 4.38
N ASP A 21 19.32 -8.94 3.76
CA ASP A 21 19.53 -8.55 2.35
C ASP A 21 18.87 -9.50 1.34
N ASP A 22 18.54 -10.71 1.76
CA ASP A 22 17.93 -11.74 0.92
C ASP A 22 16.39 -11.63 0.85
N VAL A 23 15.79 -10.80 1.70
CA VAL A 23 14.33 -10.65 1.79
C VAL A 23 13.84 -9.68 0.73
N GLN A 24 13.11 -10.19 -0.26
CA GLN A 24 12.61 -9.40 -1.40
C GLN A 24 11.10 -9.14 -1.36
N SER A 25 10.37 -9.78 -0.45
CA SER A 25 8.91 -9.62 -0.33
C SER A 25 8.43 -9.79 1.11
N VAL A 26 7.30 -9.15 1.43
CA VAL A 26 6.60 -9.26 2.72
C VAL A 26 6.18 -10.71 3.03
N LYS A 27 6.11 -11.59 2.02
CA LYS A 27 5.83 -13.03 2.20
C LYS A 27 6.88 -13.75 3.05
N GLN A 28 8.12 -13.28 2.99
CA GLN A 28 9.27 -13.92 3.64
C GLN A 28 9.45 -13.43 5.09
N PHE A 29 8.54 -12.58 5.59
CA PHE A 29 8.63 -12.04 6.94
C PHE A 29 8.15 -13.08 7.94
N THR A 30 9.00 -13.40 8.91
CA THR A 30 8.63 -14.20 10.07
C THR A 30 7.78 -13.38 11.04
N SER A 31 6.97 -14.04 11.87
CA SER A 31 6.17 -13.36 12.91
C SER A 31 7.02 -12.49 13.84
N GLU A 32 8.27 -12.92 14.10
CA GLU A 32 9.25 -12.18 14.90
C GLU A 32 9.66 -10.88 14.21
N LEU A 33 10.01 -10.95 12.92
CA LEU A 33 10.37 -9.77 12.13
C LEU A 33 9.21 -8.77 12.00
N ILE A 34 7.96 -9.27 11.87
CA ILE A 34 6.77 -8.42 11.79
C ILE A 34 6.55 -7.67 13.09
N VAL A 35 6.63 -8.37 14.24
CA VAL A 35 6.47 -7.74 15.56
C VAL A 35 7.57 -6.71 15.79
N GLU A 36 8.82 -7.05 15.47
CA GLU A 36 9.96 -6.16 15.62
C GLU A 36 9.85 -4.89 14.75
N ALA A 37 9.43 -5.07 13.48
CA ALA A 37 9.20 -3.97 12.54
C ALA A 37 8.10 -3.03 13.03
N VAL A 38 6.97 -3.56 13.48
CA VAL A 38 5.83 -2.77 13.96
C VAL A 38 6.19 -2.03 15.25
N VAL A 39 6.85 -2.70 16.21
CA VAL A 39 7.30 -2.05 17.46
C VAL A 39 8.25 -0.89 17.18
N ARG A 40 9.21 -1.06 16.25
CA ARG A 40 10.13 0.03 15.88
C ARG A 40 9.39 1.19 15.21
N CYS A 41 8.50 0.92 14.26
CA CYS A 41 7.69 1.97 13.63
C CYS A 41 6.86 2.75 14.65
N VAL A 42 6.18 2.05 15.57
CA VAL A 42 5.39 2.69 16.63
C VAL A 42 6.27 3.55 17.54
N ARG A 43 7.47 3.10 17.92
CA ARG A 43 8.42 3.89 18.73
C ARG A 43 8.89 5.17 18.06
N VAL A 44 9.06 5.14 16.73
CA VAL A 44 9.49 6.32 15.96
C VAL A 44 8.33 7.30 15.75
N ILE A 45 7.09 6.82 15.64
CA ILE A 45 5.89 7.67 15.46
C ILE A 45 5.45 8.29 16.79
N ASP A 46 5.36 7.49 17.84
CA ASP A 46 5.01 7.94 19.19
C ASP A 46 5.85 7.20 20.25
N PRO A 47 6.90 7.85 20.78
CA PRO A 47 7.76 7.28 21.81
C PRO A 47 7.01 6.89 23.09
N GLY A 48 5.87 7.54 23.39
CA GLY A 48 5.06 7.26 24.58
C GLY A 48 4.33 5.91 24.51
N LEU A 49 3.75 5.59 23.35
CA LEU A 49 3.09 4.30 23.08
C LEU A 49 4.10 3.17 22.82
N GLY A 50 5.21 3.47 22.15
CA GLY A 50 6.22 2.47 21.78
C GLY A 50 7.14 2.02 22.92
N GLY A 51 7.30 2.81 23.97
CA GLY A 51 8.17 2.48 25.12
C GLY A 51 7.68 1.31 25.98
N GLY A 52 6.36 1.05 25.99
CA GLY A 52 5.76 -0.06 26.73
C GLY A 52 5.73 -1.40 25.98
N LEU A 53 6.13 -1.43 24.71
CA LEU A 53 6.03 -2.62 23.86
C LEU A 53 7.35 -3.42 23.84
N PRO A 54 7.30 -4.74 24.11
CA PRO A 54 8.46 -5.61 23.97
C PRO A 54 8.79 -5.83 22.49
N ALA A 55 10.06 -5.65 22.12
CA ALA A 55 10.54 -5.79 20.74
C ALA A 55 10.73 -7.24 20.28
N SER A 56 10.61 -8.22 21.19
CA SER A 56 10.76 -9.64 20.90
C SER A 56 9.55 -10.45 21.39
N LEU A 57 9.25 -11.53 20.67
CA LEU A 57 8.16 -12.44 21.02
C LEU A 57 8.59 -13.38 22.16
N PRO A 58 7.84 -13.47 23.26
CA PRO A 58 8.11 -14.42 24.35
C PRO A 58 7.96 -15.89 23.90
N PRO A 59 8.59 -16.87 24.57
CA PRO A 59 8.46 -18.29 24.19
C PRO A 59 7.06 -18.88 24.48
N GLY A 60 6.31 -18.34 25.44
CA GLY A 60 4.99 -18.84 25.82
C GLY A 60 3.82 -18.23 25.03
N MET A 61 2.90 -19.06 24.53
CA MET A 61 1.74 -18.61 23.72
C MET A 61 0.81 -17.61 24.43
N SER A 62 0.60 -17.74 25.74
CA SER A 62 -0.21 -16.79 26.51
C SER A 62 0.44 -15.40 26.59
N ALA A 63 1.76 -15.34 26.64
CA ALA A 63 2.52 -14.08 26.60
C ALA A 63 2.53 -13.48 25.20
N ARG A 64 2.67 -14.31 24.15
CA ARG A 64 2.54 -13.88 22.75
C ARG A 64 1.16 -13.27 22.45
N PHE A 65 0.09 -13.85 22.97
CA PHE A 65 -1.26 -13.29 22.85
C PHE A 65 -1.36 -11.88 23.45
N ARG A 66 -0.85 -11.67 24.66
CA ARG A 66 -0.86 -10.35 25.32
C ARG A 66 -0.06 -9.30 24.53
N VAL A 67 1.10 -9.69 24.01
CA VAL A 67 1.94 -8.82 23.17
C VAL A 67 1.22 -8.46 21.88
N GLY A 68 0.66 -9.44 21.17
CA GLY A 68 -0.10 -9.20 19.94
C GLY A 68 -1.33 -8.32 20.16
N MET A 69 -2.03 -8.46 21.29
CA MET A 69 -3.17 -7.61 21.62
C MET A 69 -2.75 -6.17 21.95
N SER A 70 -1.65 -6.01 22.69
CA SER A 70 -1.10 -4.69 23.03
C SER A 70 -0.61 -3.94 21.78
N LEU A 71 0.01 -4.66 20.84
CA LEU A 71 0.41 -4.14 19.53
C LEU A 71 -0.79 -3.73 18.68
N ALA A 72 -1.83 -4.57 18.63
CA ALA A 72 -3.07 -4.24 17.91
C ALA A 72 -3.70 -2.95 18.46
N GLN A 73 -3.77 -2.81 19.79
CA GLN A 73 -4.30 -1.61 20.43
C GLN A 73 -3.46 -0.36 20.10
N ALA A 74 -2.13 -0.45 20.20
CA ALA A 74 -1.25 0.68 19.84
C ALA A 74 -1.43 1.13 18.37
N CYS A 75 -1.60 0.19 17.44
CA CYS A 75 -1.87 0.51 16.05
C CYS A 75 -3.26 1.14 15.83
N GLN A 76 -4.28 0.73 16.61
CA GLN A 76 -5.61 1.35 16.58
C GLN A 76 -5.58 2.77 17.17
N ASP A 77 -4.83 2.97 18.26
CA ASP A 77 -4.67 4.28 18.92
C ASP A 77 -3.94 5.28 17.98
N LEU A 78 -3.03 4.80 17.12
CA LEU A 78 -2.42 5.57 16.04
C LEU A 78 -3.39 5.92 14.90
N GLY A 79 -4.61 5.38 14.92
CA GLY A 79 -5.68 5.68 13.97
C GLY A 79 -5.80 4.70 12.81
N TYR A 80 -5.28 3.48 12.93
CA TYR A 80 -5.51 2.45 11.92
C TYR A 80 -6.99 2.02 11.90
N LYS A 81 -7.60 2.01 10.71
CA LYS A 81 -9.04 1.77 10.53
C LYS A 81 -9.42 0.32 10.23
N GLY A 82 -8.45 -0.56 10.01
CA GLY A 82 -8.72 -1.98 9.75
C GLY A 82 -8.86 -2.80 11.04
N GLU A 83 -9.52 -3.95 10.95
CA GLU A 83 -9.56 -4.92 12.04
C GLU A 83 -8.15 -5.50 12.25
N ILE A 84 -7.56 -5.24 13.42
CA ILE A 84 -6.26 -5.79 13.82
C ILE A 84 -6.45 -6.56 15.12
N GLY A 85 -5.89 -7.75 15.21
CA GLY A 85 -5.80 -8.53 16.45
C GLY A 85 -4.47 -9.25 16.59
N TYR A 86 -4.33 -10.05 17.65
CA TYR A 86 -3.13 -10.87 17.85
C TYR A 86 -2.87 -11.83 16.66
N GLN A 87 -3.94 -12.26 15.97
CA GLN A 87 -3.87 -13.15 14.81
C GLN A 87 -3.12 -12.51 13.65
N THR A 88 -3.25 -11.20 13.45
CA THR A 88 -2.55 -10.45 12.40
C THR A 88 -1.03 -10.56 12.55
N PHE A 89 -0.50 -10.62 13.79
CA PHE A 89 0.95 -10.70 14.00
C PHE A 89 1.47 -12.15 14.10
N LEU A 90 0.66 -13.06 14.64
CA LEU A 90 1.04 -14.46 14.89
C LEU A 90 0.74 -15.41 13.73
N TYR A 91 -0.29 -15.10 12.94
CA TYR A 91 -0.80 -15.88 11.81
C TYR A 91 -0.98 -14.99 10.59
N SER A 92 0.06 -14.21 10.30
CA SER A 92 0.11 -13.12 9.35
C SER A 92 -0.45 -13.45 7.96
N ASN A 93 -1.36 -12.60 7.48
CA ASN A 93 -1.90 -12.64 6.12
C ASN A 93 -1.27 -11.51 5.27
N GLU A 94 -0.69 -11.83 4.12
CA GLU A 94 0.03 -10.87 3.26
C GLU A 94 -0.67 -9.52 3.00
N PRO A 95 -1.94 -9.47 2.55
CA PRO A 95 -2.64 -8.21 2.30
C PRO A 95 -2.84 -7.37 3.57
N GLU A 96 -3.09 -8.02 4.71
CA GLU A 96 -3.31 -7.34 6.00
C GLU A 96 -2.01 -6.72 6.51
N ILE A 97 -0.91 -7.49 6.50
CA ILE A 97 0.40 -6.99 6.97
C ILE A 97 0.93 -5.90 6.07
N ARG A 98 0.75 -6.04 4.75
CA ARG A 98 1.16 -5.02 3.80
C ARG A 98 0.40 -3.71 4.01
N SER A 99 -0.91 -3.78 4.26
CA SER A 99 -1.73 -2.60 4.54
C SER A 99 -1.35 -1.94 5.87
N LEU A 100 -1.06 -2.74 6.89
CA LEU A 100 -0.58 -2.26 8.19
C LEU A 100 0.79 -1.57 8.08
N LEU A 101 1.76 -2.21 7.41
CA LEU A 101 3.09 -1.65 7.22
C LEU A 101 3.06 -0.38 6.34
N MET A 102 2.23 -0.33 5.31
CA MET A 102 2.03 0.89 4.51
C MET A 102 1.50 2.04 5.37
N PHE A 103 0.49 1.79 6.21
CA PHE A 103 -0.04 2.80 7.13
C PHE A 103 1.04 3.32 8.09
N LEU A 104 1.81 2.41 8.70
CA LEU A 104 2.85 2.79 9.65
C LEU A 104 3.97 3.57 8.95
N VAL A 105 4.41 3.15 7.76
CA VAL A 105 5.45 3.86 7.00
C VAL A 105 4.99 5.24 6.54
N GLU A 106 3.71 5.42 6.21
CA GLU A 106 3.16 6.73 5.86
C GLU A 106 3.18 7.73 7.03
N LYS A 107 3.11 7.21 8.27
CA LYS A 107 3.11 8.00 9.50
C LYS A 107 4.50 8.28 10.07
N LEU A 108 5.55 7.71 9.50
CA LEU A 108 6.92 8.00 9.91
C LEU A 108 7.29 9.48 9.64
N PRO A 109 8.04 10.13 10.53
CA PRO A 109 8.55 11.47 10.28
C PRO A 109 9.49 11.44 9.06
N ARG A 110 9.10 12.12 7.98
CA ARG A 110 9.95 12.27 6.79
C ARG A 110 11.09 13.23 7.14
N GLU A 111 12.32 12.74 7.19
CA GLU A 111 13.50 13.58 7.27
C GLU A 111 13.54 14.54 6.06
N SER A 112 13.44 15.83 6.34
CA SER A 112 13.88 16.89 5.45
C SER A 112 15.41 16.83 5.36
N ALA A 113 15.94 16.42 4.20
CA ALA A 113 17.36 16.57 3.87
C ALA A 113 17.50 17.41 2.61
N GLU A 114 18.25 18.49 2.78
CA GLU A 114 18.57 19.56 1.84
C GLU A 114 19.45 19.09 0.68
N ALA A 115 19.48 19.94 -0.35
CA ALA A 115 20.25 19.80 -1.56
C ALA A 115 21.76 19.65 -1.31
N SER A 116 22.40 18.71 -1.99
CA SER A 116 23.81 18.78 -2.37
C SER A 116 23.96 18.29 -3.81
N ASP A 117 24.60 19.15 -4.60
CA ASP A 117 24.80 19.11 -6.04
C ASP A 117 26.02 18.24 -6.43
N GLN A 118 26.08 17.91 -7.73
CA GLN A 118 27.27 17.61 -8.55
C GLN A 118 27.79 16.15 -8.82
N PRO A 119 28.45 15.92 -10.00
CA PRO A 119 27.92 15.01 -11.03
C PRO A 119 28.96 14.05 -11.67
N ALA A 120 28.50 13.07 -12.47
CA ALA A 120 29.20 12.44 -13.63
C ALA A 120 28.36 11.21 -14.04
N GLY A 121 27.91 11.04 -15.30
CA GLY A 121 28.74 10.71 -16.46
C GLY A 121 29.36 9.32 -16.23
N THR A 122 29.17 8.25 -17.01
CA THR A 122 28.81 8.09 -18.42
C THR A 122 28.74 6.58 -18.64
N ALA A 123 27.71 6.05 -19.30
CA ALA A 123 27.81 4.78 -20.05
C ALA A 123 26.56 4.58 -20.93
N GLN A 124 26.25 5.56 -21.79
CA GLN A 124 25.27 5.39 -22.84
C GLN A 124 25.98 5.54 -24.17
N ARG A 125 26.33 4.40 -24.78
CA ARG A 125 26.28 4.12 -26.23
C ARG A 125 27.03 2.83 -26.52
N ALA A 126 26.28 1.78 -26.82
CA ALA A 126 26.67 0.81 -27.82
C ALA A 126 25.46 -0.04 -28.20
N PHE A 127 25.06 0.13 -29.47
CA PHE A 127 24.40 -0.86 -30.31
C PHE A 127 22.95 -1.27 -29.99
N SER A 128 22.06 -0.38 -30.40
CA SER A 128 20.94 -0.82 -31.27
C SER A 128 21.49 -1.60 -32.46
N ASN A 129 21.07 -2.86 -32.59
CA ASN A 129 20.48 -3.39 -33.81
C ASN A 129 20.01 -4.83 -33.58
N CYS A 130 18.70 -5.05 -33.56
CA CYS A 130 18.03 -5.73 -34.67
C CYS A 130 16.52 -5.88 -34.40
N PHE A 131 15.73 -5.68 -35.47
CA PHE A 131 14.34 -6.13 -35.64
C PHE A 131 13.21 -5.48 -34.83
N PHE A 132 12.80 -4.26 -35.23
CA PHE A 132 11.41 -3.95 -35.66
C PHE A 132 11.32 -2.49 -36.19
N VAL A 133 11.92 -2.22 -37.36
CA VAL A 133 12.13 -0.84 -37.88
C VAL A 133 11.03 -0.36 -38.84
N GLY A 134 10.10 -1.22 -39.28
CA GLY A 134 9.15 -0.88 -40.35
C GLY A 134 7.98 0.01 -39.94
N THR A 135 7.33 -0.27 -38.82
CA THR A 135 5.99 0.27 -38.50
C THR A 135 6.03 1.43 -37.50
N ALA A 136 6.96 1.42 -36.55
CA ALA A 136 7.08 2.48 -35.54
C ALA A 136 7.57 3.81 -36.11
N ILE A 137 8.54 3.78 -37.04
CA ILE A 137 9.07 4.97 -37.71
C ILE A 137 7.99 5.66 -38.57
N GLY A 138 7.07 4.89 -39.16
CA GLY A 138 5.96 5.42 -39.95
C GLY A 138 4.95 6.20 -39.10
N ILE A 139 4.71 5.75 -37.88
CA ILE A 139 3.77 6.38 -36.93
C ILE A 139 4.41 7.63 -36.32
N GLU A 140 5.66 7.58 -35.85
CA GLU A 140 6.35 8.76 -35.33
C GLU A 140 6.52 9.86 -36.37
N ARG A 141 6.82 9.51 -37.63
CA ARG A 141 6.90 10.48 -38.75
C ARG A 141 5.54 11.07 -39.11
N LYS A 142 4.46 10.29 -39.02
CA LYS A 142 3.09 10.81 -39.21
C LYS A 142 2.67 11.73 -38.06
N LEU A 143 3.02 11.36 -36.83
CA LEU A 143 2.71 12.14 -35.63
C LEU A 143 3.46 13.49 -35.62
N THR A 144 4.76 13.48 -35.93
CA THR A 144 5.57 14.71 -36.03
C THR A 144 5.11 15.62 -37.18
N ARG A 145 4.66 15.06 -38.32
CA ARG A 145 4.05 15.84 -39.41
C ARG A 145 2.70 16.45 -39.03
N LEU A 146 1.86 15.71 -38.31
CA LEU A 146 0.59 16.21 -37.78
C LEU A 146 0.83 17.32 -36.76
N GLN A 147 1.79 17.12 -35.86
CA GLN A 147 2.19 18.09 -34.84
C GLN A 147 2.71 19.38 -35.48
N LYS A 148 3.57 19.27 -36.51
CA LYS A 148 4.06 20.43 -37.27
C LYS A 148 2.93 21.16 -38.02
N ARG A 149 1.96 20.42 -38.56
CA ARG A 149 0.79 21.00 -39.25
C ARG A 149 -0.17 21.69 -38.27
N ILE A 150 -0.37 21.14 -37.07
CA ILE A 150 -1.17 21.78 -36.00
C ILE A 150 -0.45 23.02 -35.48
N GLU A 151 0.87 22.97 -35.29
CA GLU A 151 1.67 24.12 -34.86
C GLU A 151 1.69 25.23 -35.94
N GLU A 152 1.74 24.87 -37.22
CA GLU A 152 1.58 25.80 -38.35
C GLU A 152 0.16 26.37 -38.44
N GLN A 153 -0.88 25.59 -38.15
CA GLN A 153 -2.27 26.06 -38.09
C GLN A 153 -2.53 26.98 -36.89
N LEU A 154 -1.89 26.73 -35.75
CA LEU A 154 -1.96 27.60 -34.58
C LEU A 154 -1.13 28.87 -34.78
N ARG A 155 0.03 28.80 -35.46
CA ARG A 155 0.81 29.99 -35.86
C ARG A 155 0.09 30.82 -36.92
N SER A 156 -0.58 30.19 -37.89
CA SER A 156 -1.38 30.94 -38.88
C SER A 156 -2.63 31.57 -38.26
N ALA A 157 -3.27 30.90 -37.29
CA ALA A 157 -4.35 31.47 -36.49
C ALA A 157 -3.87 32.61 -35.56
N ALA A 158 -2.64 32.53 -35.03
CA ALA A 158 -2.02 33.61 -34.28
C ALA A 158 -1.62 34.81 -35.17
N LEU A 159 -1.20 34.58 -36.42
CA LEU A 159 -0.98 35.63 -37.42
C LEU A 159 -2.29 36.27 -37.94
N LEU A 160 -3.43 35.62 -37.71
CA LEU A 160 -4.76 36.15 -37.97
C LEU A 160 -5.31 37.01 -36.81
N CYS A 161 -4.55 37.20 -35.72
CA CYS A 161 -4.84 38.27 -34.77
C CYS A 161 -4.58 39.64 -35.44
N PRO A 162 -5.60 40.49 -35.62
CA PRO A 162 -5.45 41.78 -36.27
C PRO A 162 -4.94 42.81 -35.27
N GLU A 163 -3.77 42.59 -34.65
CA GLU A 163 -3.12 43.64 -33.86
C GLU A 163 -2.31 44.61 -34.74
N SER A 164 -2.00 44.22 -35.99
CA SER A 164 -1.34 45.06 -36.99
C SER A 164 -2.25 45.57 -38.11
N ALA A 165 -3.53 45.18 -38.14
CA ALA A 165 -4.48 45.54 -39.21
C ALA A 165 -5.53 46.60 -38.83
N ILE A 166 -5.48 47.15 -37.60
CA ILE A 166 -6.40 48.22 -37.18
C ILE A 166 -5.95 49.60 -37.72
N GLY A 167 -4.74 49.70 -38.29
CA GLY A 167 -4.17 50.98 -38.73
C GLY A 167 -4.39 51.40 -40.19
N ALA A 168 -4.96 50.57 -41.07
CA ALA A 168 -4.78 50.81 -42.51
C ALA A 168 -6.02 50.79 -43.42
N ASN A 169 -7.22 50.38 -43.01
CA ASN A 169 -8.29 50.18 -44.02
C ASN A 169 -9.74 50.41 -43.57
N ARG A 170 -9.99 51.36 -42.67
CA ARG A 170 -11.33 51.94 -42.49
C ARG A 170 -11.28 53.46 -42.49
N SER A 171 -11.79 54.02 -43.59
CA SER A 171 -12.40 55.35 -43.67
C SER A 171 -11.48 56.59 -43.59
N ASN A 172 -10.48 56.69 -44.47
CA ASN A 172 -9.83 58.00 -44.72
C ASN A 172 -10.82 59.05 -45.27
N SER A 173 -11.90 58.63 -45.93
CA SER A 173 -12.98 59.53 -46.39
C SER A 173 -13.77 60.13 -45.22
N ASP A 174 -14.06 59.34 -44.21
CA ASP A 174 -14.96 59.71 -43.10
C ASP A 174 -14.26 60.63 -42.10
N LEU A 175 -12.95 60.44 -41.87
CA LEU A 175 -12.15 61.41 -41.11
C LEU A 175 -11.99 62.74 -41.87
N SER A 176 -11.83 62.69 -43.20
CA SER A 176 -11.74 63.91 -44.01
C SER A 176 -13.05 64.69 -44.04
N GLU A 177 -14.20 64.00 -44.11
CA GLU A 177 -15.55 64.59 -44.09
C GLU A 177 -15.92 65.11 -42.69
N LEU A 178 -15.54 64.39 -41.63
CA LEU A 178 -15.65 64.85 -40.24
C LEU A 178 -14.78 66.10 -40.01
N LEU A 179 -13.51 66.10 -40.44
CA LEU A 179 -12.63 67.27 -40.39
C LEU A 179 -13.15 68.44 -41.24
N GLN A 180 -13.81 68.16 -42.37
CA GLN A 180 -14.51 69.16 -43.18
C GLN A 180 -15.70 69.77 -42.42
N SER A 181 -16.44 68.95 -41.65
CA SER A 181 -17.54 69.41 -40.79
C SER A 181 -17.08 70.17 -39.54
N PHE A 182 -15.86 69.90 -39.05
CA PHE A 182 -15.19 70.70 -38.02
C PHE A 182 -14.73 72.06 -38.53
N ARG A 183 -14.46 72.17 -39.84
CA ARG A 183 -14.25 73.46 -40.51
C ARG A 183 -15.60 74.16 -40.68
N GLY A 184 -16.15 74.66 -39.57
CA GLY A 184 -17.25 75.61 -39.60
C GLY A 184 -16.89 76.72 -40.59
N THR A 185 -17.84 77.08 -41.44
CA THR A 185 -17.72 78.23 -42.35
C THR A 185 -17.10 79.37 -41.54
N ALA A 186 -15.89 79.77 -41.93
CA ALA A 186 -15.28 81.00 -41.44
C ALA A 186 -16.37 82.07 -41.54
N PRO A 187 -16.56 82.91 -40.51
CA PRO A 187 -17.57 83.94 -40.58
C PRO A 187 -17.26 84.73 -41.85
N THR A 188 -18.12 84.60 -42.85
CA THR A 188 -18.10 85.51 -43.98
C THR A 188 -18.19 86.88 -43.33
N ASP A 189 -17.21 87.73 -43.61
CA ASP A 189 -17.08 89.13 -43.19
C ASP A 189 -18.26 90.02 -43.65
N HIS A 190 -19.40 89.43 -43.99
CA HIS A 190 -20.59 90.04 -44.53
C HIS A 190 -21.74 90.22 -43.53
N LEU A 191 -21.50 90.05 -42.22
CA LEU A 191 -22.48 90.43 -41.18
C LEU A 191 -22.13 91.72 -40.42
N LEU A 192 -21.27 92.55 -41.00
CA LEU A 192 -21.28 93.99 -40.72
C LEU A 192 -21.45 94.75 -42.03
N THR A 193 -22.62 94.61 -42.66
CA THR A 193 -23.09 95.62 -43.62
C THR A 193 -23.07 96.96 -42.89
N LYS A 194 -22.16 97.85 -43.28
CA LYS A 194 -22.09 99.23 -42.78
C LYS A 194 -23.41 99.93 -43.12
N GLY A 195 -24.37 99.93 -42.20
CA GLY A 195 -25.68 100.50 -42.49
C GLY A 195 -26.70 100.59 -41.35
N THR A 196 -26.46 100.05 -40.16
CA THR A 196 -27.40 100.22 -39.02
C THR A 196 -26.66 100.34 -37.70
N HIS A 197 -26.93 101.43 -36.99
CA HIS A 197 -26.24 101.86 -35.77
C HIS A 197 -26.63 100.99 -34.57
N PHE A 198 -25.95 99.86 -34.38
CA PHE A 198 -26.08 99.04 -33.16
C PHE A 198 -25.46 99.77 -31.96
N THR A 199 -26.17 99.85 -30.82
CA THR A 199 -25.60 100.37 -29.57
C THR A 199 -24.51 99.42 -29.04
N HIS A 200 -23.56 99.90 -28.22
CA HIS A 200 -22.46 99.07 -27.67
C HIS A 200 -23.00 97.81 -26.97
N THR A 201 -24.13 97.94 -26.27
CA THR A 201 -24.88 96.83 -25.67
C THR A 201 -25.32 95.80 -26.70
N GLN A 202 -25.90 96.22 -27.83
CA GLN A 202 -26.36 95.29 -28.87
C GLN A 202 -25.21 94.57 -29.59
N LYS A 203 -24.05 95.23 -29.77
CA LYS A 203 -22.84 94.59 -30.33
C LYS A 203 -22.27 93.55 -29.38
N PHE A 204 -22.17 93.88 -28.09
CA PHE A 204 -21.74 92.95 -27.05
C PHE A 204 -22.65 91.72 -26.99
N THR A 205 -23.98 91.91 -26.95
CA THR A 205 -24.93 90.80 -26.95
C THR A 205 -24.86 89.95 -28.21
N PHE A 206 -24.55 90.53 -29.38
CA PHE A 206 -24.39 89.78 -30.62
C PHE A 206 -23.11 88.93 -30.61
N THR A 207 -21.98 89.49 -30.20
CA THR A 207 -20.72 88.74 -30.06
C THR A 207 -20.82 87.65 -28.99
N GLN A 208 -21.50 87.95 -27.88
CA GLN A 208 -21.78 86.97 -26.82
C GLN A 208 -22.65 85.83 -27.36
N ALA A 209 -23.72 86.13 -28.11
CA ALA A 209 -24.55 85.11 -28.76
C ALA A 209 -23.77 84.27 -29.79
N LEU A 210 -22.81 84.87 -30.51
CA LEU A 210 -21.96 84.16 -31.48
C LEU A 210 -20.99 83.20 -30.78
N VAL A 211 -20.39 83.63 -29.66
CA VAL A 211 -19.51 82.83 -28.80
C VAL A 211 -20.29 81.73 -28.08
N GLU A 212 -21.48 82.03 -27.56
CA GLU A 212 -22.36 81.01 -26.97
C GLU A 212 -22.84 80.00 -28.03
N GLY A 213 -23.11 80.46 -29.26
CA GLY A 213 -23.45 79.61 -30.40
C GLY A 213 -22.29 78.70 -30.82
N SER A 214 -21.04 79.21 -30.84
CA SER A 214 -19.86 78.39 -31.15
C SER A 214 -19.54 77.41 -30.02
N ALA A 215 -19.66 77.82 -28.75
CA ALA A 215 -19.50 76.95 -27.59
C ALA A 215 -20.52 75.79 -27.62
N LYS A 216 -21.80 76.08 -27.91
CA LYS A 216 -22.83 75.05 -28.09
C LYS A 216 -22.50 74.07 -29.23
N ARG A 217 -21.94 74.56 -30.35
CA ARG A 217 -21.48 73.68 -31.45
C ARG A 217 -20.34 72.76 -31.02
N VAL A 218 -19.34 73.27 -30.30
CA VAL A 218 -18.22 72.46 -29.79
C VAL A 218 -18.71 71.39 -28.82
N VAL A 219 -19.62 71.73 -27.90
CA VAL A 219 -20.21 70.76 -26.96
C VAL A 219 -21.02 69.69 -27.70
N ASN A 220 -21.81 70.05 -28.71
CA ASN A 220 -22.55 69.08 -29.52
C ASN A 220 -21.63 68.14 -30.29
N LEU A 221 -20.54 68.65 -30.87
CA LEU A 221 -19.54 67.85 -31.58
C LEU A 221 -18.78 66.92 -30.62
N ALA A 222 -18.43 67.41 -29.41
CA ALA A 222 -17.84 66.57 -28.37
C ALA A 222 -18.80 65.44 -27.96
N SER A 223 -20.10 65.71 -27.85
CA SER A 223 -21.11 64.69 -27.56
C SER A 223 -21.25 63.66 -28.69
N GLN A 224 -21.23 64.10 -29.96
CA GLN A 224 -21.24 63.19 -31.10
C GLN A 224 -19.97 62.34 -31.18
N TRP A 225 -18.80 62.94 -30.96
CA TRP A 225 -17.53 62.23 -30.89
C TRP A 225 -17.51 61.20 -29.76
N GLU A 226 -17.99 61.56 -28.57
CA GLU A 226 -18.02 60.64 -27.42
C GLU A 226 -18.95 59.45 -27.66
N LYS A 227 -20.08 59.66 -28.35
CA LYS A 227 -20.99 58.58 -28.78
C LYS A 227 -20.32 57.54 -29.69
N HIS A 228 -19.31 57.94 -30.48
CA HIS A 228 -18.56 57.01 -31.33
C HIS A 228 -17.29 56.47 -30.64
N ARG A 229 -16.57 57.30 -29.90
CA ARG A 229 -15.34 56.93 -29.20
C ARG A 229 -15.58 55.88 -28.11
N ALA A 230 -16.62 56.04 -27.29
CA ALA A 230 -16.93 55.13 -26.20
C ALA A 230 -17.13 53.67 -26.68
N PRO A 231 -18.02 53.36 -27.65
CA PRO A 231 -18.21 51.98 -28.11
C PRO A 231 -16.95 51.39 -28.78
N LEU A 232 -16.16 52.20 -29.48
CA LEU A 232 -14.89 51.76 -30.08
C LEU A 232 -13.84 51.38 -29.02
N ILE A 233 -13.77 52.13 -27.92
CA ILE A 233 -12.88 51.79 -26.79
C ILE A 233 -13.37 50.53 -26.08
N ASP A 234 -14.68 50.40 -25.87
CA ASP A 234 -15.28 49.21 -25.27
C ASP A 234 -15.08 47.96 -26.13
N GLU A 235 -15.23 48.09 -27.45
CA GLU A 235 -14.95 47.01 -28.40
C GLU A 235 -13.47 46.63 -28.40
N HIS A 236 -12.56 47.60 -28.41
CA HIS A 236 -11.12 47.33 -28.31
C HIS A 236 -10.76 46.61 -27.00
N ARG A 237 -11.34 47.05 -25.88
CA ARG A 237 -11.15 46.41 -24.57
C ARG A 237 -11.67 44.98 -24.57
N ARG A 238 -12.86 44.76 -25.12
CA ARG A 238 -13.49 43.44 -25.26
C ARG A 238 -12.64 42.50 -26.13
N LEU A 239 -12.17 42.98 -27.28
CA LEU A 239 -11.32 42.19 -28.17
C LEU A 239 -9.99 41.82 -27.51
N LYS A 240 -9.39 42.75 -26.77
CA LYS A 240 -8.15 42.50 -26.02
C LYS A 240 -8.35 41.45 -24.92
N GLU A 241 -9.45 41.51 -24.19
CA GLU A 241 -9.82 40.52 -23.19
C GLU A 241 -10.07 39.14 -23.82
N LEU A 242 -10.72 39.10 -24.99
CA LEU A 242 -10.98 37.85 -25.71
C LEU A 242 -9.68 37.19 -26.21
N CYS A 243 -8.73 37.98 -26.73
CA CYS A 243 -7.41 37.49 -27.11
C CYS A 243 -6.64 36.95 -25.90
N SER A 244 -6.61 37.70 -24.79
CA SER A 244 -5.95 37.26 -23.56
C SER A 244 -6.55 35.97 -23.00
N ASN A 245 -7.88 35.81 -23.08
CA ASN A 245 -8.56 34.58 -22.67
C ASN A 245 -8.21 33.42 -23.60
N GLN A 246 -8.18 33.65 -24.91
CA GLN A 246 -7.80 32.65 -25.91
C GLN A 246 -6.35 32.17 -25.74
N ASP A 247 -5.42 33.07 -25.43
CA ASP A 247 -4.01 32.74 -25.17
C ASP A 247 -3.85 31.90 -23.91
N ARG A 248 -4.61 32.24 -22.86
CA ARG A 248 -4.63 31.48 -21.61
C ARG A 248 -5.20 30.08 -21.81
N GLU A 249 -6.30 29.95 -22.56
CA GLU A 249 -6.86 28.64 -22.91
C GLU A 249 -5.92 27.81 -23.78
N SER A 250 -5.27 28.43 -24.76
CA SER A 250 -4.30 27.76 -25.63
C SER A 250 -3.10 27.27 -24.83
N SER A 251 -2.60 28.10 -23.91
CA SER A 251 -1.51 27.72 -22.99
C SER A 251 -1.90 26.57 -22.07
N ARG A 252 -3.13 26.58 -21.55
CA ARG A 252 -3.68 25.47 -20.75
C ARG A 252 -3.75 24.17 -21.55
N LYS A 253 -4.33 24.20 -22.75
CA LYS A 253 -4.41 23.01 -23.64
C LYS A 253 -3.03 22.47 -23.99
N LEU A 254 -2.04 23.35 -24.23
CA LEU A 254 -0.66 22.94 -24.48
C LEU A 254 -0.02 22.27 -23.26
N SER A 255 -0.30 22.74 -22.04
CA SER A 255 0.15 22.07 -20.81
C SER A 255 -0.47 20.69 -20.69
N GLU A 256 -1.78 20.57 -20.89
CA GLU A 256 -2.50 19.30 -20.82
C GLU A 256 -1.95 18.28 -21.86
N ILE A 257 -1.63 18.74 -23.08
CA ILE A 257 -1.00 17.89 -24.11
C ILE A 257 0.39 17.41 -23.67
N LYS A 258 1.20 18.27 -23.04
CA LYS A 258 2.52 17.89 -22.53
C LYS A 258 2.40 16.81 -21.46
N ASP A 259 1.47 16.98 -20.51
CA ASP A 259 1.24 16.02 -19.44
C ASP A 259 0.75 14.67 -19.99
N LEU A 260 -0.13 14.69 -21.00
CA LEU A 260 -0.58 13.48 -21.68
C LEU A 260 0.56 12.77 -22.41
N HIS A 261 1.47 13.50 -23.05
CA HIS A 261 2.64 12.89 -23.69
C HIS A 261 3.58 12.21 -22.68
N VAL A 262 3.78 12.81 -21.51
CA VAL A 262 4.57 12.18 -20.43
C VAL A 262 3.90 10.87 -20.01
N LYS A 263 2.58 10.88 -19.74
CA LYS A 263 1.82 9.68 -19.35
C LYS A 263 1.86 8.58 -20.40
N ILE A 264 1.73 8.94 -21.69
CA ILE A 264 1.83 7.97 -22.80
C ILE A 264 3.21 7.31 -22.81
N ARG A 265 4.28 8.09 -22.59
CA ARG A 265 5.65 7.59 -22.56
C ARG A 265 5.86 6.64 -21.37
N GLU A 266 5.40 7.03 -20.18
CA GLU A 266 5.50 6.20 -18.98
C GLU A 266 4.76 4.87 -19.17
N ALA A 267 3.54 4.91 -19.69
CA ALA A 267 2.75 3.71 -19.97
C ALA A 267 3.42 2.81 -21.02
N ALA A 268 4.05 3.39 -22.06
CA ALA A 268 4.76 2.63 -23.08
C ALA A 268 6.01 1.92 -22.51
N GLU A 269 6.79 2.60 -21.66
CA GLU A 269 7.95 2.00 -21.00
C GLU A 269 7.52 0.90 -20.01
N GLU A 270 6.43 1.11 -19.27
CA GLU A 270 5.90 0.08 -18.37
C GLU A 270 5.41 -1.15 -19.13
N ALA A 271 4.69 -0.96 -20.26
CA ALA A 271 4.26 -2.06 -21.12
C ALA A 271 5.46 -2.87 -21.64
N LYS A 272 6.52 -2.19 -22.07
CA LYS A 272 7.75 -2.83 -22.55
C LYS A 272 8.47 -3.61 -21.45
N LYS A 273 8.55 -3.08 -20.23
CA LYS A 273 9.09 -3.80 -19.06
C LYS A 273 8.30 -5.07 -18.78
N LYS A 274 6.96 -4.98 -18.76
CA LYS A 274 6.06 -6.12 -18.54
C LYS A 274 6.18 -7.17 -19.64
N GLU A 275 6.31 -6.76 -20.89
CA GLU A 275 6.53 -7.69 -22.01
C GLU A 275 7.86 -8.43 -21.88
N GLY A 276 8.92 -7.75 -21.42
CA GLY A 276 10.21 -8.37 -21.12
C GLY A 276 10.12 -9.43 -20.02
N LEU A 277 9.47 -9.10 -18.91
CA LEU A 277 9.22 -10.03 -17.81
C LEU A 277 8.36 -11.23 -18.25
N TYR A 278 7.32 -11.00 -19.05
CA TYR A 278 6.48 -12.06 -19.57
C TYR A 278 7.28 -13.07 -20.41
N LYS A 279 8.17 -12.58 -21.28
CA LYS A 279 9.05 -13.45 -22.07
C LYS A 279 10.00 -14.26 -21.20
N GLN A 280 10.61 -13.64 -20.18
CA GLN A 280 11.47 -14.33 -19.22
C GLN A 280 10.71 -15.45 -18.50
N LEU A 281 9.51 -15.16 -17.99
CA LEU A 281 8.67 -16.14 -17.28
C LEU A 281 8.23 -17.30 -18.18
N ILE A 282 7.94 -17.06 -19.46
CA ILE A 282 7.65 -18.14 -20.41
C ILE A 282 8.86 -19.05 -20.57
N THR A 283 10.05 -18.47 -20.80
CA THR A 283 11.28 -19.27 -20.97
C THR A 283 11.60 -20.08 -19.72
N GLU A 284 11.42 -19.52 -18.52
CA GLU A 284 11.56 -20.25 -17.26
C GLU A 284 10.55 -21.40 -17.13
N LEU A 285 9.31 -21.18 -17.56
CA LEU A 285 8.26 -22.21 -17.56
C LEU A 285 8.55 -23.34 -18.55
N GLU A 286 9.08 -23.02 -19.74
CA GLU A 286 9.49 -24.00 -20.74
C GLU A 286 10.69 -24.83 -20.29
N ASN A 287 11.59 -24.24 -19.49
CA ASN A 287 12.77 -24.92 -18.94
C ASN A 287 12.46 -25.78 -17.70
N LEU A 288 11.26 -25.68 -17.13
CA LEU A 288 10.88 -26.43 -15.93
C LEU A 288 10.42 -27.85 -16.31
N PRO A 289 10.87 -28.90 -15.59
CA PRO A 289 10.43 -30.27 -15.86
C PRO A 289 8.91 -30.41 -15.78
N GLN A 290 8.30 -30.91 -16.87
CA GLN A 290 6.86 -30.96 -17.09
C GLN A 290 6.21 -32.25 -16.56
N ASP A 291 6.89 -32.94 -15.63
CA ASP A 291 6.59 -34.33 -15.26
C ASP A 291 5.32 -34.48 -14.42
N VAL A 292 4.84 -33.40 -13.80
CA VAL A 292 3.60 -33.41 -13.02
C VAL A 292 2.82 -32.12 -13.25
N SER A 293 1.65 -32.22 -13.88
CA SER A 293 0.77 -31.08 -14.06
C SER A 293 0.37 -30.48 -12.71
N ARG A 294 0.28 -29.15 -12.62
CA ARG A 294 -0.26 -28.45 -11.43
C ARG A 294 -1.60 -29.04 -10.96
N SER A 295 -2.42 -29.51 -11.91
CA SER A 295 -3.68 -30.21 -11.64
C SER A 295 -3.48 -31.46 -10.78
N ALA A 296 -2.47 -32.27 -11.07
CA ALA A 296 -2.17 -33.48 -10.30
C ALA A 296 -1.77 -33.18 -8.85
N TYR A 297 -0.95 -32.15 -8.61
CA TYR A 297 -0.65 -31.69 -7.26
C TYR A 297 -1.90 -31.17 -6.54
N THR A 298 -2.73 -30.40 -7.25
CA THR A 298 -3.96 -29.84 -6.68
C THR A 298 -4.92 -30.97 -6.29
N LEU A 299 -5.11 -31.99 -7.14
CA LEU A 299 -5.94 -33.15 -6.84
C LEU A 299 -5.41 -33.95 -5.66
N ARG A 300 -4.09 -34.19 -5.61
CA ARG A 300 -3.45 -34.91 -4.49
C ARG A 300 -3.61 -34.16 -3.17
N ILE A 301 -3.45 -32.82 -3.18
CA ILE A 301 -3.69 -31.99 -2.00
C ILE A 301 -5.17 -32.07 -1.57
N LEU A 302 -6.10 -32.00 -2.51
CA LEU A 302 -7.53 -32.12 -2.20
C LEU A 302 -7.90 -33.48 -1.62
N GLU A 303 -7.29 -34.55 -2.12
CA GLU A 303 -7.44 -35.90 -1.57
C GLU A 303 -6.91 -36.00 -0.14
N ILE A 304 -5.70 -35.48 0.11
CA ILE A 304 -5.12 -35.43 1.46
C ILE A 304 -6.03 -34.62 2.40
N VAL A 305 -6.54 -33.48 1.97
CA VAL A 305 -7.49 -32.67 2.75
C VAL A 305 -8.78 -33.44 3.03
N GLY A 306 -9.30 -34.19 2.06
CA GLY A 306 -10.46 -35.07 2.25
C GLY A 306 -10.19 -36.15 3.31
N ASN A 307 -9.03 -36.79 3.25
CA ASN A 307 -8.61 -37.80 4.21
C ASN A 307 -8.45 -37.23 5.62
N ILE A 308 -7.85 -36.04 5.77
CA ILE A 308 -7.72 -35.35 7.07
C ILE A 308 -9.10 -35.03 7.66
N LYS A 309 -10.07 -34.59 6.84
CA LYS A 309 -11.44 -34.34 7.30
C LYS A 309 -12.10 -35.62 7.82
N LYS A 310 -11.98 -36.71 7.06
CA LYS A 310 -12.51 -38.03 7.46
C LYS A 310 -11.86 -38.53 8.76
N GLN A 311 -10.54 -38.43 8.89
CA GLN A 311 -9.82 -38.78 10.11
C GLN A 311 -10.31 -37.96 11.32
N LYS A 312 -10.57 -36.66 11.14
CA LYS A 312 -11.09 -35.81 12.21
C LYS A 312 -12.50 -36.24 12.67
N GLU A 313 -13.36 -36.64 11.74
CA GLU A 313 -14.68 -37.19 12.05
C GLU A 313 -14.57 -38.53 12.79
N ASP A 314 -13.71 -39.43 12.32
CA ASP A 314 -13.47 -40.72 12.96
C ASP A 314 -12.90 -40.56 14.39
N ILE A 315 -11.94 -39.65 14.60
CA ILE A 315 -11.42 -39.30 15.94
C ILE A 315 -12.54 -38.77 16.83
N THR A 316 -13.40 -37.90 16.31
CA THR A 316 -14.54 -37.35 17.08
C THR A 316 -15.49 -38.46 17.52
N LYS A 317 -15.75 -39.43 16.64
CA LYS A 317 -16.55 -40.62 16.97
C LYS A 317 -15.88 -41.46 18.06
N ILE A 318 -14.60 -41.79 17.91
CA ILE A 318 -13.83 -42.55 18.93
C ILE A 318 -13.85 -41.84 20.29
N LEU A 319 -13.75 -40.50 20.31
CA LEU A 319 -13.83 -39.72 21.55
C LEU A 319 -15.23 -39.77 22.19
N SER A 320 -16.29 -39.80 21.38
CA SER A 320 -17.66 -39.98 21.87
C SER A 320 -17.83 -41.37 22.49
N ASP A 321 -17.43 -42.41 21.76
CA ASP A 321 -17.53 -43.81 22.18
C ASP A 321 -16.71 -44.03 23.47
N THR A 322 -15.51 -43.45 23.57
CA THR A 322 -14.66 -43.52 24.78
C THR A 322 -15.34 -42.85 25.98
N LYS A 323 -16.01 -41.70 25.78
CA LYS A 323 -16.75 -41.02 26.85
C LYS A 323 -17.97 -41.82 27.30
N GLU A 324 -18.65 -42.49 26.37
CA GLU A 324 -19.77 -43.36 26.68
C GLU A 324 -19.32 -44.58 27.50
N LEU A 325 -18.27 -45.27 27.05
CA LEU A 325 -17.66 -46.36 27.79
C LEU A 325 -17.22 -45.93 29.20
N GLN A 326 -16.62 -44.75 29.37
CA GLN A 326 -16.24 -44.25 30.70
C GLN A 326 -17.47 -44.04 31.60
N LYS A 327 -18.59 -43.57 31.07
CA LYS A 327 -19.85 -43.43 31.83
C LYS A 327 -20.42 -44.80 32.23
N GLU A 328 -20.37 -45.78 31.33
CA GLU A 328 -20.80 -47.15 31.62
C GLU A 328 -19.95 -47.79 32.70
N ILE A 329 -18.62 -47.67 32.61
CA ILE A 329 -17.67 -48.13 33.63
C ILE A 329 -18.04 -47.51 34.98
N ASN A 330 -18.14 -46.18 35.06
CA ASN A 330 -18.46 -45.50 36.33
C ASN A 330 -19.83 -45.91 36.89
N SER A 331 -20.83 -46.10 36.02
CA SER A 331 -22.17 -46.55 36.41
C SER A 331 -22.16 -47.97 36.96
N LEU A 332 -21.44 -48.88 36.31
CA LEU A 332 -21.29 -50.27 36.73
C LEU A 332 -20.47 -50.38 38.01
N THR A 333 -19.35 -49.67 38.13
CA THR A 333 -18.55 -49.59 39.37
C THR A 333 -19.41 -49.13 40.53
N GLY A 334 -20.15 -48.02 40.38
CA GLY A 334 -21.03 -47.53 41.45
C GLY A 334 -22.21 -48.45 41.77
N LYS A 335 -22.68 -49.27 40.82
CA LYS A 335 -23.67 -50.33 41.10
C LYS A 335 -23.02 -51.48 41.88
N LEU A 336 -21.84 -51.93 41.46
CA LEU A 336 -21.06 -52.97 42.12
C LEU A 336 -20.83 -52.63 43.58
N ASP A 337 -20.32 -51.43 43.88
CA ASP A 337 -20.02 -50.98 45.25
C ASP A 337 -21.26 -51.01 46.16
N ARG A 338 -22.40 -50.50 45.67
CA ARG A 338 -23.66 -50.49 46.43
C ARG A 338 -24.17 -51.91 46.66
N THR A 339 -24.14 -52.77 45.64
CA THR A 339 -24.57 -54.17 45.80
C THR A 339 -23.65 -54.96 46.72
N PHE A 340 -22.35 -54.70 46.65
CA PHE A 340 -21.36 -55.34 47.52
C PHE A 340 -21.57 -54.93 48.97
N ALA A 341 -21.73 -53.64 49.27
CA ALA A 341 -21.94 -53.15 50.64
C ALA A 341 -23.16 -53.79 51.32
N VAL A 342 -24.30 -53.88 50.63
CA VAL A 342 -25.51 -54.51 51.18
C VAL A 342 -25.31 -56.02 51.38
N THR A 343 -24.67 -56.69 50.41
CA THR A 343 -24.44 -58.14 50.48
C THR A 343 -23.46 -58.48 51.61
N ASP A 344 -22.36 -57.74 51.73
CA ASP A 344 -21.36 -57.91 52.79
C ASP A 344 -21.98 -57.70 54.18
N GLU A 345 -22.83 -56.68 54.36
CA GLU A 345 -23.51 -56.45 55.64
C GLU A 345 -24.44 -57.62 56.04
N LEU A 346 -25.18 -58.18 55.08
CA LEU A 346 -26.06 -59.33 55.31
C LEU A 346 -25.26 -60.59 55.67
N VAL A 347 -24.21 -60.88 54.90
CA VAL A 347 -23.33 -62.04 55.15
C VAL A 347 -22.63 -61.89 56.50
N PHE A 348 -22.16 -60.70 56.85
CA PHE A 348 -21.54 -60.42 58.14
C PHE A 348 -22.51 -60.64 59.32
N LYS A 349 -23.78 -60.24 59.18
CA LYS A 349 -24.82 -60.47 60.19
C LYS A 349 -25.06 -61.97 60.41
N ASP A 350 -25.11 -62.78 59.35
CA ASP A 350 -25.30 -64.22 59.48
C ASP A 350 -24.05 -64.96 59.99
N ALA A 351 -22.86 -64.51 59.61
CA ALA A 351 -21.59 -65.02 60.11
C ALA A 351 -21.40 -64.85 61.64
N LYS A 352 -22.20 -64.00 62.30
CA LYS A 352 -22.20 -63.90 63.77
C LYS A 352 -22.86 -65.09 64.46
N LYS A 353 -23.80 -65.79 63.78
CA LYS A 353 -24.65 -66.83 64.38
C LYS A 353 -23.97 -68.21 64.45
N ASP A 354 -23.06 -68.51 63.52
CA ASP A 354 -22.39 -69.82 63.41
C ASP A 354 -20.87 -69.64 63.24
N GLU A 355 -20.09 -70.39 64.01
CA GLU A 355 -18.62 -70.34 63.99
C GLU A 355 -18.02 -70.85 62.68
N SER A 356 -18.68 -71.82 62.03
CA SER A 356 -18.24 -72.33 60.72
C SER A 356 -18.37 -71.26 59.64
N VAL A 357 -19.52 -70.57 59.60
CA VAL A 357 -19.80 -69.46 58.67
C VAL A 357 -18.89 -68.27 58.94
N ARG A 358 -18.55 -68.01 60.22
CA ARG A 358 -17.58 -66.98 60.60
C ARG A 358 -16.20 -67.20 60.01
N LYS A 359 -15.70 -68.43 60.01
CA LYS A 359 -14.41 -68.77 59.39
C LYS A 359 -14.46 -68.56 57.88
N SER A 360 -15.53 -68.99 57.21
CA SER A 360 -15.73 -68.76 55.78
C SER A 360 -15.79 -67.28 55.41
N TYR A 361 -16.46 -66.45 56.22
CA TYR A 361 -16.49 -65.00 56.03
C TYR A 361 -15.10 -64.36 56.10
N LYS A 362 -14.26 -64.79 57.06
CA LYS A 362 -12.87 -64.29 57.14
C LYS A 362 -12.05 -64.63 55.90
N TYR A 363 -12.22 -65.83 55.34
CA TYR A 363 -11.57 -66.19 54.07
C TYR A 363 -12.11 -65.37 52.89
N LEU A 364 -13.42 -65.09 52.86
CA LEU A 364 -14.03 -64.24 51.83
C LEU A 364 -13.50 -62.79 51.92
N ALA A 365 -13.39 -62.22 53.12
CA ALA A 365 -12.83 -60.89 53.32
C ALA A 365 -11.36 -60.82 52.88
N ALA A 366 -10.54 -61.80 53.25
CA ALA A 366 -9.15 -61.89 52.81
C ALA A 366 -9.03 -62.05 51.29
N LEU A 367 -9.94 -62.80 50.66
CA LEU A 367 -9.99 -62.92 49.20
C LEU A 367 -10.33 -61.59 48.54
N HIS A 368 -11.32 -60.85 49.06
CA HIS A 368 -11.67 -59.52 48.56
C HIS A 368 -10.51 -58.53 48.69
N GLU A 369 -9.78 -58.55 49.80
CA GLU A 369 -8.59 -57.71 49.98
C GLU A 369 -7.50 -58.03 48.96
N ASN A 370 -7.21 -59.31 48.73
CA ASN A 370 -6.26 -59.74 47.69
C ASN A 370 -6.70 -59.32 46.28
N CYS A 371 -7.99 -59.46 45.96
CA CYS A 371 -8.55 -59.01 44.67
C CYS A 371 -8.45 -57.48 44.52
N SER A 372 -8.67 -56.72 45.59
CA SER A 372 -8.53 -55.26 45.57
C SER A 372 -7.08 -54.83 45.32
N GLN A 373 -6.11 -55.50 45.95
CA GLN A 373 -4.68 -55.29 45.69
C GLN A 373 -4.29 -55.65 44.25
N LEU A 374 -4.86 -56.73 43.70
CA LEU A 374 -4.65 -57.12 42.31
C LEU A 374 -5.17 -56.06 41.33
N ILE A 375 -6.38 -55.54 41.56
CA ILE A 375 -6.95 -54.47 40.74
C ILE A 375 -6.04 -53.22 40.77
N GLN A 376 -5.61 -52.79 41.95
CA GLN A 376 -4.70 -51.66 42.09
C GLN A 376 -3.40 -51.86 41.30
N THR A 377 -2.80 -53.06 41.40
CA THR A 377 -1.57 -53.40 40.68
C THR A 377 -1.76 -53.32 39.16
N ILE A 378 -2.91 -53.74 38.65
CA ILE A 378 -3.26 -53.65 37.22
C ILE A 378 -3.42 -52.19 36.78
N GLU A 379 -4.08 -51.36 37.59
CA GLU A 379 -4.26 -49.92 37.33
C GLU A 379 -2.91 -49.16 37.31
N ASP A 380 -2.04 -49.46 38.29
CA ASP A 380 -0.70 -48.90 38.39
C ASP A 380 0.15 -49.34 37.19
N THR A 381 0.08 -50.61 36.80
CA THR A 381 0.74 -51.13 35.59
C THR A 381 0.27 -50.39 34.34
N GLY A 382 -1.03 -50.13 34.22
CA GLY A 382 -1.59 -49.36 33.10
C GLY A 382 -1.13 -47.91 33.07
N THR A 383 -0.87 -47.30 34.23
CA THR A 383 -0.33 -45.94 34.34
C THR A 383 1.14 -45.89 33.95
N ILE A 384 1.94 -46.84 34.45
CA ILE A 384 3.36 -46.97 34.06
C ILE A 384 3.51 -47.23 32.55
N LEU A 385 2.66 -48.07 31.96
CA LEU A 385 2.69 -48.33 30.51
C LEU A 385 2.39 -47.07 29.68
N ARG A 386 1.50 -46.19 30.15
CA ARG A 386 1.25 -44.89 29.49
C ARG A 386 2.47 -43.97 29.60
N GLU A 387 3.07 -43.87 30.79
CA GLU A 387 4.29 -43.08 31.00
C GLU A 387 5.47 -43.59 30.16
N ILE A 388 5.65 -44.90 30.06
CA ILE A 388 6.67 -45.50 29.18
C ILE A 388 6.46 -45.05 27.74
N ARG A 389 5.21 -45.10 27.25
CA ARG A 389 4.90 -44.70 25.88
C ARG A 389 5.14 -43.20 25.64
N ASP A 390 4.78 -42.35 26.59
CA ASP A 390 5.03 -40.90 26.49
C ASP A 390 6.55 -40.60 26.48
N LEU A 391 7.34 -41.34 27.26
CA LEU A 391 8.80 -41.24 27.24
C LEU A 391 9.40 -41.77 25.93
N GLU A 392 8.86 -42.86 25.38
CA GLU A 392 9.26 -43.38 24.08
C GLU A 392 9.02 -42.35 22.96
N GLU A 393 7.86 -41.67 22.97
CA GLU A 393 7.55 -40.60 22.00
C GLU A 393 8.49 -39.39 22.14
N GLN A 394 8.86 -39.02 23.37
CA GLN A 394 9.86 -37.98 23.63
C GLN A 394 11.24 -38.37 23.09
N ILE A 395 11.66 -39.62 23.30
CA ILE A 395 12.93 -40.15 22.78
C ILE A 395 12.93 -40.12 21.24
N GLU A 396 11.83 -40.52 20.60
CA GLU A 396 11.72 -40.50 19.14
C GLU A 396 11.78 -39.08 18.60
N THR A 397 11.11 -38.13 19.27
CA THR A 397 11.14 -36.70 18.92
C THR A 397 12.57 -36.13 19.02
N GLU A 398 13.29 -36.39 20.11
CA GLU A 398 14.66 -35.92 20.29
C GLU A 398 15.64 -36.57 19.31
N ASN A 399 15.45 -37.85 18.98
CA ASN A 399 16.21 -38.51 17.91
C ASN A 399 15.93 -37.87 16.54
N GLY A 400 14.67 -37.50 16.27
CA GLY A 400 14.26 -36.82 15.04
C GLY A 400 14.89 -35.43 14.85
N ASN A 401 15.19 -34.73 15.94
CA ASN A 401 15.81 -33.40 15.93
C ASN A 401 17.27 -33.40 15.44
N LYS A 402 17.89 -34.58 15.25
CA LYS A 402 19.29 -34.74 14.81
C LYS A 402 20.29 -33.92 15.64
N THR A 403 19.95 -33.61 16.89
CA THR A 403 20.74 -32.75 17.78
C THR A 403 22.15 -33.31 17.95
N VAL A 404 22.30 -34.62 18.08
CA VAL A 404 23.59 -35.31 18.18
C VAL A 404 24.43 -35.11 16.93
N ALA A 405 23.88 -35.37 15.74
CA ALA A 405 24.59 -35.18 14.47
C ALA A 405 24.98 -33.72 14.23
N ASN A 406 24.14 -32.77 14.64
CA ASN A 406 24.45 -31.34 14.57
C ASN A 406 25.60 -30.95 15.51
N LEU A 407 25.62 -31.48 16.74
CA LEU A 407 26.69 -31.25 17.70
C LEU A 407 28.01 -31.90 17.26
N GLU A 408 27.96 -33.09 16.66
CA GLU A 408 29.14 -33.74 16.07
C GLU A 408 29.74 -32.89 14.96
N ARG A 409 28.92 -32.36 14.05
CA ARG A 409 29.37 -31.45 12.99
C ARG A 409 30.01 -30.18 13.53
N ILE A 410 29.40 -29.56 14.53
CA ILE A 410 29.97 -28.36 15.20
C ILE A 410 31.31 -28.69 15.87
N LEU A 411 31.44 -29.87 16.48
CA LEU A 411 32.69 -30.32 17.10
C LEU A 411 33.80 -30.56 16.06
N GLU A 412 33.46 -31.11 14.89
CA GLU A 412 34.40 -31.26 13.78
C GLU A 412 34.86 -29.90 13.25
N ASP A 413 33.93 -28.98 12.99
CA ASP A 413 34.23 -27.62 12.54
C ASP A 413 35.14 -26.89 13.57
N TYR A 414 34.83 -27.02 14.86
CA TYR A 414 35.65 -26.45 15.93
C TYR A 414 37.08 -27.02 15.95
N LYS A 415 37.24 -28.34 15.78
CA LYS A 415 38.57 -28.98 15.71
C LYS A 415 39.36 -28.48 14.51
N ALA A 416 38.71 -28.34 13.35
CA ALA A 416 39.33 -27.82 12.14
C ALA A 416 39.85 -26.39 12.33
N ILE A 417 39.00 -25.48 12.84
CA ILE A 417 39.39 -24.10 13.14
C ILE A 417 40.56 -24.05 14.14
N ARG A 418 40.55 -24.91 15.16
CA ARG A 418 41.64 -24.96 16.15
C ARG A 418 42.96 -25.43 15.53
N GLN A 419 42.92 -26.42 14.63
CA GLN A 419 44.11 -26.87 13.90
C GLN A 419 44.65 -25.78 12.97
N GLU A 420 43.77 -25.11 12.23
CA GLU A 420 44.15 -24.00 11.34
C GLU A 420 44.79 -22.85 12.14
N ASN A 421 44.16 -22.43 13.25
CA ASN A 421 44.71 -21.41 14.14
C ASN A 421 46.07 -21.81 14.73
N SER A 422 46.26 -23.08 15.08
CA SER A 422 47.56 -23.58 15.54
C SER A 422 48.63 -23.53 14.45
N ALA A 423 48.27 -23.88 13.20
CA ALA A 423 49.17 -23.82 12.06
C ALA A 423 49.53 -22.37 11.70
N LEU A 424 48.57 -21.45 11.74
CA LEU A 424 48.80 -20.02 11.57
C LEU A 424 49.71 -19.46 12.67
N ALA A 425 49.48 -19.82 13.93
CA ALA A 425 50.33 -19.40 15.05
C ALA A 425 51.76 -19.98 15.01
N ALA A 426 51.97 -21.11 14.33
CA ALA A 426 53.30 -21.64 14.06
C ALA A 426 54.00 -20.84 12.96
N LYS A 427 53.30 -20.54 11.85
CA LYS A 427 53.83 -19.71 10.76
C LYS A 427 54.21 -18.29 11.20
N VAL A 428 53.44 -17.70 12.11
CA VAL A 428 53.75 -16.37 12.70
C VAL A 428 54.97 -16.41 13.63
N ARG A 429 55.37 -17.58 14.13
CA ARG A 429 56.59 -17.75 14.94
C ARG A 429 57.85 -18.03 14.12
N GLU A 430 57.69 -18.50 12.88
CA GLU A 430 58.80 -18.81 11.97
C GLU A 430 59.17 -17.67 11.01
N GLY A 431 58.33 -16.64 10.91
CA GLY A 431 58.65 -15.36 10.26
C GLY A 431 58.98 -14.30 11.30
#